data_AF-I2N2V2-F1
#
_entry.id   AF-I2N2V2-F1
#
_cell.length_a   1.000
_cell.length_b   1.000
_cell.length_c   1.000
_cell.angle_alpha   90.00
_cell.angle_beta   90.00
_cell.angle_gamma   90.00
#
_symmetry.space_group_name_H-M   'P 1'
#
loop_
_entity.id
_entity.type
_entity.pdbx_description
1 polymer ?
#
loop_
_entity_poly.entity_id
_entity_poly.type
_entity_poly.pdbx_seq_one_letter_code
_entity_poly.pdbx_strand_id
1 'polypeptide(L)' 'MSGDQVEELRELADNASGYGAEAVARRIRHRLLGDDLRRYQEEHGSFSGEELAEARSRISGTAPVSEGTGAV' A
#
# COMPACT_ATOMS: atom_id res chain seq x y z
N MET A 1 -39.70 -3.74 -13.34
CA MET A 1 -38.24 -3.74 -13.49
C MET A 1 -37.90 -4.98 -14.29
N SER A 2 -37.48 -4.78 -15.54
CA SER A 2 -37.25 -5.88 -16.50
C SER A 2 -35.99 -6.68 -16.10
N GLY A 3 -36.00 -8.00 -16.33
CA GLY A 3 -34.96 -8.92 -15.88
C GLY A 3 -33.53 -8.55 -16.29
N ASP A 4 -33.37 -7.89 -17.43
CA ASP A 4 -32.09 -7.42 -17.95
C ASP A 4 -31.38 -6.43 -17.00
N GLN A 5 -32.16 -5.62 -16.27
CA GLN A 5 -31.64 -4.65 -15.30
C GLN A 5 -31.14 -5.33 -14.02
N VAL A 6 -31.63 -6.53 -13.73
CA VAL A 6 -31.18 -7.35 -12.60
C VAL A 6 -29.92 -8.14 -12.97
N GLU A 7 -29.77 -8.53 -14.24
CA GLU A 7 -28.50 -9.10 -14.75
C GLU A 7 -27.38 -8.07 -14.77
N GLU A 8 -27.60 -6.86 -15.26
CA GLU A 8 -26.57 -5.79 -15.22
C GLU A 8 -26.16 -5.44 -13.77
N LEU A 9 -27.11 -5.41 -12.83
CA LEU A 9 -26.81 -5.15 -11.41
C LEU A 9 -26.08 -6.32 -10.74
N ARG A 10 -26.34 -7.56 -11.16
CA ARG A 10 -25.59 -8.73 -10.70
C ARG A 10 -24.19 -8.73 -11.26
N GLU A 11 -24.02 -8.42 -12.55
CA GLU A 11 -22.71 -8.34 -13.17
C GLU A 11 -21.83 -7.25 -12.53
N LEU A 12 -22.42 -6.11 -12.12
CA LEU A 12 -21.79 -5.03 -11.34
C LEU A 12 -21.49 -5.40 -9.86
N ALA A 13 -22.16 -6.40 -9.31
CA ALA A 13 -21.90 -6.91 -7.96
C ALA A 13 -20.87 -8.06 -7.98
N ASP A 14 -20.88 -8.88 -9.03
CA ASP A 14 -20.00 -10.02 -9.22
C ASP A 14 -18.55 -9.59 -9.54
N ASN A 15 -18.37 -8.50 -10.29
CA ASN A 15 -17.05 -7.85 -10.47
C ASN A 15 -16.60 -7.02 -9.23
N ALA A 16 -17.51 -6.68 -8.31
CA ALA A 16 -17.20 -6.02 -7.04
C ALA A 16 -16.74 -6.99 -5.92
N SER A 17 -17.08 -8.28 -5.99
CA SER A 17 -16.95 -9.18 -4.83
C SER A 17 -15.57 -9.83 -4.60
N GLY A 18 -14.62 -9.76 -5.55
CA GLY A 18 -13.25 -10.30 -5.37
C GLY A 18 -12.16 -9.25 -5.55
N TYR A 19 -12.15 -8.61 -6.72
CA TYR A 19 -11.20 -7.54 -7.06
C TYR A 19 -11.50 -6.23 -6.31
N GLY A 20 -12.78 -5.92 -6.09
CA GLY A 20 -13.20 -4.77 -5.28
C GLY A 20 -12.80 -4.90 -3.81
N ALA A 21 -12.93 -6.08 -3.22
CA ALA A 21 -12.51 -6.33 -1.83
C ALA A 21 -11.00 -6.12 -1.64
N GLU A 22 -10.16 -6.62 -2.56
CA GLU A 22 -8.71 -6.40 -2.50
C GLU A 22 -8.33 -4.93 -2.73
N ALA A 23 -8.96 -4.26 -3.70
CA ALA A 23 -8.73 -2.84 -3.98
C ALA A 23 -9.11 -1.95 -2.79
N VAL A 24 -10.23 -2.25 -2.11
CA VAL A 24 -10.66 -1.56 -0.90
C VAL A 24 -9.71 -1.86 0.26
N ALA A 25 -9.33 -3.12 0.47
CA ALA A 25 -8.36 -3.49 1.50
C ALA A 25 -7.00 -2.81 1.28
N ARG A 26 -6.53 -2.74 0.02
CA ARG A 26 -5.31 -2.02 -0.38
C ARG A 26 -5.42 -0.54 -0.04
N ARG A 27 -6.55 0.10 -0.35
CA ARG A 27 -6.79 1.50 -0.04
C ARG A 27 -6.79 1.79 1.45
N ILE A 28 -7.42 0.92 2.25
CA ILE A 28 -7.44 1.04 3.71
C ILE A 28 -6.03 0.92 4.28
N ARG A 29 -5.24 -0.07 3.84
CA ARG A 29 -3.84 -0.23 4.26
C ARG A 29 -3.00 1.01 3.94
N HIS A 30 -3.13 1.57 2.73
CA HIS A 30 -2.39 2.80 2.38
C HIS A 30 -2.78 3.99 3.24
N ARG A 31 -4.06 4.12 3.58
CA ARG A 31 -4.53 5.20 4.45
C ARG A 31 -3.95 5.07 5.86
N LEU A 32 -4.07 3.89 6.46
CA LEU A 32 -3.55 3.63 7.81
C LEU A 32 -2.03 3.82 7.87
N LEU A 33 -1.30 3.31 6.88
CA LEU A 33 0.14 3.52 6.78
C LEU A 33 0.50 5.01 6.66
N GLY A 34 -0.24 5.79 5.88
CA GLY A 34 -0.03 7.23 5.78
C GLY A 34 -0.29 7.96 7.10
N ASP A 35 -1.32 7.56 7.83
CA ASP A 35 -1.64 8.11 9.15
C ASP A 35 -0.52 7.80 10.16
N ASP A 36 0.01 6.57 10.16
CA ASP A 36 1.12 6.18 11.04
C ASP A 36 2.42 6.92 10.69
N LEU A 37 2.76 7.06 9.40
CA LEU A 37 3.94 7.82 8.97
C LEU A 37 3.84 9.31 9.30
N ARG A 38 2.63 9.86 9.29
CA ARG A 38 2.39 11.24 9.72
C ARG A 38 2.56 11.38 11.23
N ARG A 39 1.96 10.50 12.03
CA ARG A 39 2.15 10.49 13.49
C ARG A 39 3.63 10.37 13.86
N TYR A 40 4.36 9.48 13.18
CA TYR A 40 5.80 9.34 13.38
C TYR A 40 6.54 10.67 13.14
N GLN A 41 6.22 11.41 12.08
CA GLN A 41 6.86 12.70 11.82
C GLN A 41 6.46 13.80 12.80
N GLU A 42 5.26 13.73 13.38
CA GLU A 42 4.84 14.64 14.46
C GLU A 42 5.65 14.38 15.74
N GLU A 43 5.97 13.12 16.03
CA GLU A 43 6.72 12.71 17.23
C GLU A 43 8.24 12.84 17.06
N HIS A 44 8.77 12.54 15.89
CA HIS A 44 10.21 12.42 15.62
C HIS A 44 10.77 13.47 14.65
N GLY A 45 9.91 14.26 14.00
CA GLY A 45 10.28 15.19 12.94
C GLY A 45 10.21 14.57 11.53
N SER A 46 10.30 15.43 10.52
CA SER A 46 10.21 15.03 9.11
C SER A 46 11.31 14.05 8.71
N PHE A 47 10.99 13.09 7.85
CA PHE A 47 11.99 12.22 7.23
C PHE A 47 13.00 13.04 6.43
N SER A 48 14.28 12.70 6.57
CA SER A 48 15.34 13.28 5.76
C SER A 48 15.32 12.74 4.33
N GLY A 49 15.95 13.47 3.41
CA GLY A 49 16.09 13.03 2.02
C GLY A 49 16.88 11.71 1.87
N GLU A 50 17.83 11.46 2.77
CA GLU A 50 18.62 10.23 2.80
C GLU A 50 17.76 9.02 3.20
N GLU A 51 16.99 9.14 4.28
CA GLU A 51 16.06 8.09 4.74
C GLU A 51 15.02 7.75 3.66
N LEU A 52 14.48 8.77 2.98
CA LEU A 52 13.54 8.56 1.88
C LEU A 52 14.19 7.89 0.66
N ALA A 53 15.44 8.24 0.35
CA ALA A 53 16.20 7.62 -0.75
C ALA A 53 16.50 6.14 -0.45
N GLU A 54 16.92 5.83 0.78
CA GLU A 54 17.14 4.46 1.26
C GLU A 54 15.85 3.63 1.20
N ALA A 55 14.75 4.17 1.73
CA ALA A 55 13.45 3.51 1.71
C ALA A 55 12.98 3.24 0.27
N ARG A 56 13.11 4.23 -0.63
CA ARG A 56 12.74 4.07 -2.05
C ARG A 56 13.57 3.01 -2.75
N SER A 57 14.88 2.94 -2.45
CA SER A 57 15.79 1.93 -3.00
C SER A 57 15.37 0.51 -2.58
N ARG A 58 15.04 0.32 -1.29
CA ARG A 58 14.53 -0.96 -0.76
C ARG A 58 13.18 -1.35 -1.36
N ILE A 59 12.23 -0.42 -1.45
CA ILE A 59 10.88 -0.67 -1.97
C ILE A 59 10.89 -0.98 -3.48
N SER A 60 11.74 -0.27 -4.24
CA SER A 60 11.81 -0.43 -5.70
C SER A 60 12.63 -1.65 -6.13
N GLY A 61 13.12 -2.47 -5.18
CA GLY A 61 13.85 -3.70 -5.46
C GLY A 61 15.29 -3.51 -5.91
N THR A 62 15.87 -2.31 -5.79
CA THR A 62 17.31 -2.09 -6.04
C THR A 62 18.09 -2.26 -4.74
N ALA A 63 17.91 -3.37 -4.03
CA ALA A 63 18.81 -3.65 -2.92
C ALA A 63 20.20 -3.94 -3.50
N PRO A 64 21.26 -3.12 -3.30
CA PRO A 64 22.58 -3.72 -3.25
C PRO A 64 22.53 -4.71 -2.10
N VAL A 65 22.84 -5.96 -2.42
CA VAL A 65 23.11 -6.99 -1.42
C VAL A 65 24.16 -6.38 -0.48
N SER A 66 23.78 -6.07 0.74
CA SER A 66 24.73 -5.62 1.74
C SER A 66 25.47 -6.87 2.22
N GLU A 67 26.52 -7.26 1.48
CA GLU A 67 27.64 -8.00 2.05
C GLU A 67 28.36 -7.07 3.03
N GLY A 68 28.36 -7.45 4.31
CA GLY A 68 28.84 -6.56 5.37
C GLY A 68 28.92 -7.20 6.76
N THR A 69 29.57 -8.36 6.83
CA THR A 69 30.57 -8.72 7.85
C THR A 69 30.22 -8.52 9.34
N GLY A 70 29.58 -9.52 9.94
CA GLY A 70 29.70 -9.78 11.37
C GLY A 70 31.00 -10.54 11.66
N ALA A 71 32.06 -9.82 12.00
CA ALA A 71 33.23 -10.37 12.68
C ALA A 71 33.18 -9.94 14.15
N VAL A 72 32.89 -10.88 15.05
CA VAL A 72 33.38 -10.98 16.44
C VAL A 72 33.40 -12.44 16.86
#